data_AF-A0A969BJU6-F1
#
_entry.id   AF-A0A969BJU6-F1
#
_cell.length_a   1.000
_cell.length_b   1.000
_cell.length_c   1.000
_cell.angle_alpha   90.00
_cell.angle_beta   90.00
_cell.angle_gamma   90.00
#
_symmetry.space_group_name_H-M   'P 1'
#
loop_
_entity.id
_entity.type
_entity.pdbx_description
1 polymer ?
#
loop_
_entity_poly.entity_id
_entity_poly.type
_entity_poly.pdbx_seq_one_letter_code
_entity_poly.pdbx_strand_id
1 'polypeptide(L)'
;MTRHNENSILFAATSPSTGRELWISDGTTPGTRLLKDLHPEGSSNPSQLTHAGNFTLFVCHTAPAKGSLWRTDGTADGSLMLFDFSGSKDSLFNLTALHNKVFFTTRGQGDNTWQLWYSDGSGACIGERCSRHSRNAPAQFLSYGNATLFSGTQCVARSRVMDKQWIRRGYVHAERHS
;
A
#
# COMPACT_ATOMS: atom_id res chain seq x y z
N MET A 1 -9.00 11.11 7.43
CA MET A 1 -8.61 10.61 8.77
C MET A 1 -8.95 9.13 8.87
N THR A 2 -8.31 8.39 9.76
CA THR A 2 -8.63 6.98 10.04
C THR A 2 -8.35 6.67 11.50
N ARG A 3 -9.05 5.69 12.08
CA ARG A 3 -8.67 5.13 13.38
C ARG A 3 -7.38 4.34 13.20
N HIS A 4 -6.41 4.54 14.07
CA HIS A 4 -5.13 3.82 14.04
C HIS A 4 -5.03 2.75 15.13
N ASN A 5 -5.66 2.97 16.28
CA ASN A 5 -5.89 1.92 17.27
C ASN A 5 -7.08 2.33 18.15
N GLU A 6 -7.27 1.67 19.31
CA GLU A 6 -8.43 1.92 20.13
C GLU A 6 -8.58 3.37 20.59
N ASN A 7 -7.44 4.02 20.84
CA ASN A 7 -7.35 5.33 21.48
C ASN A 7 -6.70 6.37 20.58
N SER A 8 -6.51 6.11 19.29
CA SER A 8 -5.87 7.09 18.42
C SER A 8 -6.44 7.14 17.01
N ILE A 9 -6.45 8.35 16.47
CA ILE A 9 -6.77 8.65 15.09
C ILE A 9 -5.56 9.24 14.39
N LEU A 10 -5.39 8.89 13.12
CA LEU A 10 -4.45 9.53 12.22
C LEU A 10 -5.19 10.42 11.23
N PHE A 11 -4.65 11.60 10.98
CA PHE A 11 -5.25 12.57 10.06
C PHE A 11 -4.19 13.50 9.47
N ALA A 12 -4.53 14.11 8.34
CA ALA A 12 -3.69 15.15 7.75
C ALA A 12 -4.11 16.50 8.32
N ALA A 13 -3.16 17.31 8.80
CA ALA A 13 -3.41 18.66 9.28
C ALA A 13 -2.27 19.60 8.91
N THR A 14 -2.59 20.88 8.82
CA THR A 14 -1.67 21.93 8.41
C THR A 14 -1.18 22.72 9.61
N SER A 15 0.13 22.93 9.70
CA SER A 15 0.74 23.90 10.62
C SER A 15 1.51 24.98 9.87
N PRO A 16 1.71 26.17 10.45
CA PRO A 16 2.55 27.21 9.84
C PRO A 16 4.01 26.79 9.66
N SER A 17 4.55 25.91 10.51
CA SER A 17 5.96 25.54 10.51
C SER A 17 6.30 24.36 9.59
N THR A 18 5.36 23.44 9.39
CA THR A 18 5.60 22.18 8.65
C THR A 18 4.64 21.97 7.48
N GLY A 19 3.74 22.91 7.20
CA GLY A 19 2.69 22.68 6.21
C GLY A 19 1.76 21.51 6.57
N ARG A 20 1.19 20.86 5.55
CA ARG A 20 0.21 19.77 5.68
C ARG A 20 0.88 18.41 5.79
N GLU A 21 0.89 17.87 7.00
CA GLU A 21 1.61 16.66 7.41
C GLU A 21 0.70 15.63 8.08
N LEU A 22 1.28 14.50 8.54
CA LEU A 22 0.57 13.44 9.25
C LEU A 22 0.57 13.72 10.76
N TRP A 23 -0.63 13.70 11.35
CA TRP A 23 -0.88 13.96 12.77
C TRP A 23 -1.55 12.78 13.43
N ILE A 24 -1.33 12.65 14.74
CA ILE A 24 -1.99 11.67 15.61
C ILE A 24 -2.70 12.40 16.75
N SER A 25 -3.86 11.88 17.17
CA SER A 25 -4.61 12.40 18.32
C SER A 25 -5.28 11.27 19.08
N ASP A 26 -5.35 11.39 20.40
CA ASP A 26 -6.14 10.54 21.28
C ASP A 26 -7.53 11.11 21.62
N GLY A 27 -7.91 12.21 20.95
CA GLY A 27 -9.13 12.96 21.22
C GLY A 27 -8.95 14.11 22.22
N THR A 28 -7.75 14.28 22.79
CA THR A 28 -7.44 15.39 23.70
C THR A 28 -6.49 16.39 23.04
N THR A 29 -6.51 17.65 23.51
CA THR A 29 -5.55 18.66 23.05
C THR A 29 -4.09 18.24 23.33
N PRO A 30 -3.72 17.76 24.54
CA PRO A 30 -2.35 17.31 24.80
C PRO A 30 -1.90 16.11 23.96
N GLY A 31 -2.81 15.19 23.63
CA GLY A 31 -2.51 14.03 22.80
C GLY A 31 -2.52 14.31 21.29
N THR A 32 -2.89 15.52 20.88
CA THR A 32 -2.90 15.92 19.46
C THR A 32 -1.54 16.52 19.07
N ARG A 33 -0.82 15.82 18.20
CA ARG A 33 0.54 16.23 17.81
C ARG A 33 0.90 15.79 16.39
N LEU A 34 1.88 16.50 15.81
CA LEU A 34 2.55 16.07 14.60
C LEU A 34 3.14 14.68 14.86
N LEU A 35 2.82 13.71 13.99
CA LEU A 35 3.37 12.38 14.11
C LEU A 35 4.81 12.36 13.60
N LYS A 36 5.01 12.91 12.41
CA LYS A 36 6.30 13.05 11.74
C LYS A 36 6.21 14.15 10.71
N ASP A 37 7.26 14.95 10.61
CA ASP A 37 7.48 15.81 9.44
C ASP A 37 8.02 14.92 8.30
N LEU A 38 7.15 14.62 7.34
CA LEU A 38 7.47 13.72 6.23
C LEU A 38 8.10 14.46 5.05
N HIS A 39 8.00 15.79 5.03
CA HIS A 39 8.57 16.63 4.00
C HIS A 39 8.99 17.99 4.58
N PRO A 40 10.19 18.08 5.18
CA PRO A 40 10.64 19.29 5.88
C PRO A 40 10.67 20.57 5.04
N GLU A 41 10.79 20.44 3.71
CA GLU A 41 10.82 21.55 2.76
C GLU A 41 9.42 22.08 2.39
N GLY A 42 8.33 21.49 2.90
CA GLY A 42 6.99 21.88 2.51
C GLY A 42 5.87 21.02 3.10
N SER A 43 4.94 20.57 2.26
CA SER A 43 3.83 19.69 2.67
C SER A 43 3.94 18.33 2.00
N SER A 44 3.82 17.26 2.77
CA SER A 44 3.75 15.89 2.28
C SER A 44 2.35 15.49 1.80
N ASN A 45 1.31 16.26 2.16
CA ASN A 45 -0.09 16.04 1.80
C ASN A 45 -0.57 14.58 1.97
N PRO A 46 -0.55 14.00 3.18
CA PRO A 46 -0.97 12.61 3.39
C PRO A 46 -2.43 12.39 2.98
N SER A 47 -2.67 11.30 2.26
CA SER A 47 -3.96 10.91 1.71
C SER A 47 -4.17 9.39 1.81
N GLN A 48 -5.42 8.94 1.58
CA GLN A 48 -5.79 7.52 1.56
C GLN A 48 -5.34 6.71 2.81
N LEU A 49 -5.40 7.35 3.99
CA LEU A 49 -5.01 6.69 5.24
C LEU A 49 -5.88 5.44 5.47
N THR A 50 -5.25 4.28 5.40
CA THR A 50 -5.89 2.96 5.40
C THR A 50 -5.26 2.11 6.49
N HIS A 51 -6.02 1.83 7.54
CA HIS A 51 -5.56 1.08 8.70
C HIS A 51 -5.89 -0.42 8.55
N ALA A 52 -4.95 -1.28 8.89
CA ALA A 52 -5.12 -2.74 8.94
C ALA A 52 -4.21 -3.33 10.01
N GLY A 53 -4.73 -4.27 10.83
CA GLY A 53 -3.96 -4.87 11.92
C GLY A 53 -3.38 -3.81 12.87
N ASN A 54 -2.05 -3.68 12.90
CA ASN A 54 -1.30 -2.76 13.75
C ASN A 54 -0.60 -1.63 12.98
N PHE A 55 -0.95 -1.40 11.72
CA PHE A 55 -0.32 -0.38 10.89
C PHE A 55 -1.32 0.42 10.07
N THR A 56 -0.88 1.57 9.56
CA THR A 56 -1.61 2.38 8.60
C THR A 56 -0.75 2.64 7.39
N LEU A 57 -1.27 2.35 6.19
CA LEU A 57 -0.68 2.85 4.95
C LEU A 57 -1.32 4.16 4.54
N PHE A 58 -0.54 5.00 3.90
CA PHE A 58 -1.00 6.27 3.35
C PHE A 58 -0.12 6.69 2.18
N VAL A 59 -0.64 7.61 1.37
CA VAL A 59 0.08 8.17 0.23
C VAL A 59 0.45 9.61 0.56
N CYS A 60 1.71 9.97 0.35
CA CYS A 60 2.14 11.36 0.38
C CYS A 60 2.26 11.89 -1.05
N HIS A 61 1.81 13.13 -1.26
CA HIS A 61 1.90 13.84 -2.52
C HIS A 61 2.75 15.10 -2.31
N THR A 62 4.04 14.99 -2.60
CA THR A 62 4.96 16.13 -2.69
C THR A 62 5.03 16.58 -4.14
N ALA A 63 4.82 17.86 -4.43
CA ALA A 63 5.12 18.38 -5.76
C ALA A 63 6.64 18.34 -5.99
N PRO A 64 7.13 17.97 -7.19
CA PRO A 64 6.42 17.62 -8.43
C PRO A 64 6.15 16.10 -8.62
N ALA A 65 6.26 15.28 -7.58
CA ALA A 65 6.27 13.81 -7.68
C ALA A 65 4.87 13.17 -7.83
N LYS A 66 4.84 11.95 -8.40
CA LYS A 66 3.65 11.07 -8.53
C LYS A 66 3.13 10.52 -7.19
N GLY A 67 3.80 10.84 -6.09
CA GLY A 67 3.49 10.43 -4.73
C GLY A 67 4.41 9.32 -4.21
N SER A 68 4.35 9.08 -2.91
CA SER A 68 5.10 8.02 -2.22
C SER A 68 4.15 7.23 -1.32
N LEU A 69 4.35 5.91 -1.25
CA LEU A 69 3.62 5.02 -0.34
C LEU A 69 4.39 4.92 0.97
N TRP A 70 3.69 5.15 2.08
CA TRP A 70 4.25 5.11 3.42
C TRP A 70 3.48 4.16 4.31
N ARG A 71 4.15 3.65 5.34
CA ARG A 71 3.53 2.99 6.49
C ARG A 71 3.81 3.75 7.79
N THR A 72 2.95 3.56 8.77
CA THR A 72 3.20 3.96 10.17
C THR A 72 2.59 2.96 11.16
N ASP A 73 3.26 2.79 12.30
CA ASP A 73 2.76 2.09 13.50
C ASP A 73 2.29 3.07 14.59
N GLY A 74 2.08 4.35 14.23
CA GLY A 74 1.67 5.40 15.16
C GLY A 74 2.84 6.08 15.88
N THR A 75 4.08 5.72 15.54
CA THR A 75 5.29 6.40 16.03
C THR A 75 6.04 7.12 14.90
N ALA A 76 6.87 8.10 15.24
CA ALA A 76 7.71 8.80 14.27
C ALA A 76 8.74 7.85 13.63
N ASP A 77 9.34 6.96 14.42
CA ASP A 77 10.36 6.02 13.95
C ASP A 77 9.78 4.92 13.07
N GLY A 78 8.58 4.43 13.41
CA GLY A 78 7.85 3.45 12.60
C GLY A 78 7.14 4.04 11.38
N SER A 79 7.20 5.37 11.19
CA SER A 79 6.71 6.04 9.99
C SER A 79 7.75 6.02 8.88
N LEU A 80 7.62 5.07 7.94
CA LEU A 80 8.63 4.72 6.95
C LEU A 80 8.07 4.73 5.52
N MET A 81 8.83 5.29 4.59
CA MET A 81 8.52 5.23 3.17
C MET A 81 8.75 3.81 2.66
N LEU A 82 7.73 3.22 2.03
CA LEU A 82 7.81 1.91 1.38
C LEU A 82 8.19 2.04 -0.09
N PHE A 83 7.72 3.10 -0.75
CA PHE A 83 8.02 3.34 -2.16
C PHE A 83 7.91 4.81 -2.54
N ASP A 84 8.78 5.25 -3.43
CA ASP A 84 8.69 6.53 -4.10
C ASP A 84 8.31 6.32 -5.59
N PHE A 85 7.20 6.90 -6.03
CA PHE A 85 6.76 6.82 -7.42
C PHE A 85 7.31 7.95 -8.29
N SER A 86 8.14 8.86 -7.77
CA SER A 86 8.73 9.99 -8.52
C SER A 86 9.44 9.54 -9.81
N GLY A 87 10.22 8.46 -9.76
CA GLY A 87 10.87 7.84 -10.91
C GLY A 87 10.09 6.70 -11.57
N SER A 88 8.93 6.34 -11.04
CA SER A 88 8.17 5.17 -11.49
C SER A 88 7.35 5.47 -12.76
N LYS A 89 7.28 4.49 -13.66
CA LYS A 89 6.29 4.49 -14.75
C LYS A 89 4.89 4.12 -14.26
N ASP A 90 4.77 3.68 -13.01
CA ASP A 90 3.51 3.24 -12.44
C ASP A 90 2.90 4.34 -11.57
N SER A 91 1.57 4.38 -11.54
CA SER A 91 0.80 5.22 -10.62
C SER A 91 0.06 4.33 -9.63
N LEU A 92 0.05 4.70 -8.35
CA LEU A 92 -0.74 4.05 -7.31
C LEU A 92 -2.17 4.62 -7.31
N PHE A 93 -3.16 3.76 -7.07
CA PHE A 93 -4.57 4.17 -7.12
C PHE A 93 -5.32 4.01 -5.80
N ASN A 94 -5.72 2.79 -5.46
CA ASN A 94 -6.61 2.56 -4.32
C ASN A 94 -5.85 1.79 -3.25
N LEU A 95 -6.03 2.18 -1.99
CA LEU A 95 -5.68 1.37 -0.83
C LEU A 95 -6.98 0.77 -0.26
N THR A 96 -6.97 -0.50 0.11
CA THR A 96 -8.11 -1.17 0.72
C THR A 96 -7.64 -2.11 1.82
N ALA A 97 -8.09 -1.86 3.04
CA ALA A 97 -7.83 -2.74 4.17
C ALA A 97 -8.68 -4.01 4.05
N LEU A 98 -8.05 -5.16 4.30
CA LEU A 98 -8.71 -6.44 4.44
C LEU A 98 -7.94 -7.30 5.44
N HIS A 99 -8.55 -7.60 6.59
CA HIS A 99 -7.87 -8.20 7.74
C HIS A 99 -6.62 -7.40 8.16
N ASN A 100 -5.47 -8.05 8.24
CA ASN A 100 -4.18 -7.45 8.60
C ASN A 100 -3.34 -7.08 7.37
N LYS A 101 -4.00 -6.82 6.23
CA LYS A 101 -3.34 -6.46 4.97
C LYS A 101 -4.00 -5.23 4.37
N VAL A 102 -3.22 -4.44 3.66
CA VAL A 102 -3.71 -3.39 2.77
C VAL A 102 -3.37 -3.80 1.34
N PHE A 103 -4.42 -3.99 0.55
CA PHE A 103 -4.33 -4.24 -0.89
C PHE A 103 -4.28 -2.91 -1.63
N PHE A 104 -3.51 -2.85 -2.70
CA PHE A 104 -3.48 -1.68 -3.55
C PHE A 104 -3.17 -2.02 -5.00
N THR A 105 -3.57 -1.11 -5.88
CA THR A 105 -3.35 -1.28 -7.32
C THR A 105 -2.38 -0.24 -7.85
N THR A 106 -1.52 -0.70 -8.74
CA THR A 106 -0.69 0.18 -9.58
C THR A 106 -1.10 0.02 -11.05
N ARG A 107 -0.93 1.08 -11.82
CA ARG A 107 -1.14 1.07 -13.28
C ARG A 107 0.11 1.57 -13.98
N GLY A 108 0.65 0.77 -14.88
CA GLY A 108 1.77 1.17 -15.73
C GLY A 108 1.32 2.17 -16.80
N GLN A 109 1.99 3.31 -16.89
CA GLN A 109 1.66 4.35 -17.88
C GLN A 109 2.00 3.92 -19.31
N GLY A 110 3.01 3.06 -19.50
CA GLY A 110 3.49 2.65 -20.82
C GLY A 110 2.74 1.45 -21.44
N ASP A 111 2.33 0.50 -20.61
CA ASP A 111 1.62 -0.72 -21.06
C ASP A 111 0.13 -0.71 -20.68
N ASN A 112 -0.29 0.29 -19.93
CA ASN A 112 -1.64 0.46 -19.43
C ASN A 112 -2.15 -0.71 -18.57
N THR A 113 -1.24 -1.48 -17.98
CA THR A 113 -1.59 -2.68 -17.24
C THR A 113 -1.78 -2.39 -15.76
N TRP A 114 -2.79 -3.04 -15.18
CA TRP A 114 -3.05 -3.01 -13.75
C TRP A 114 -2.31 -4.16 -13.06
N GLN A 115 -1.75 -3.85 -11.91
CA GLN A 115 -1.11 -4.81 -11.01
C GLN A 115 -1.74 -4.69 -9.63
N LEU A 116 -2.01 -5.84 -9.01
CA LEU A 116 -2.49 -5.92 -7.64
C LEU A 116 -1.32 -6.26 -6.72
N TRP A 117 -1.22 -5.52 -5.63
CA TRP A 117 -0.22 -5.68 -4.58
C TRP A 117 -0.93 -5.76 -3.23
N TYR A 118 -0.24 -6.28 -2.21
CA TYR A 118 -0.65 -6.10 -0.82
C TYR A 118 0.56 -5.93 0.08
N SER A 119 0.42 -5.15 1.15
CA SER A 119 1.35 -5.11 2.27
C SER A 119 0.66 -5.58 3.54
N ASP A 120 1.39 -6.33 4.38
CA ASP A 120 0.99 -6.70 5.74
C ASP A 120 1.61 -5.78 6.80
N GLY A 121 2.19 -4.64 6.36
CA GLY A 121 2.85 -3.69 7.24
C GLY A 121 4.22 -4.12 7.75
N SER A 122 4.69 -5.33 7.39
CA SER A 122 6.02 -5.80 7.75
C SER A 122 7.09 -5.23 6.82
N GLY A 123 8.13 -4.62 7.39
CA GLY A 123 9.30 -4.18 6.65
C GLY A 123 9.08 -3.00 5.68
N ALA A 124 10.15 -2.62 4.98
CA ALA A 124 10.20 -1.46 4.08
C ALA A 124 9.85 -1.80 2.61
N CYS A 125 9.42 -3.02 2.31
CA CYS A 125 9.18 -3.47 0.94
C CYS A 125 7.74 -3.18 0.50
N ILE A 126 7.54 -3.04 -0.81
CA ILE A 126 6.26 -2.72 -1.46
C ILE A 126 5.21 -3.83 -1.43
N GLY A 127 5.32 -4.78 -0.51
CA GLY A 127 4.41 -5.92 -0.48
C GLY A 127 4.60 -6.90 -1.63
N GLU A 128 3.78 -7.93 -1.70
CA GLU A 128 3.89 -8.99 -2.73
C GLU A 128 2.88 -8.76 -3.87
N ARG A 129 3.27 -9.12 -5.10
CA ARG A 129 2.44 -8.96 -6.31
C ARG A 129 1.46 -10.12 -6.46
N CYS A 130 0.16 -9.82 -6.48
CA CYS A 130 -0.94 -10.80 -6.58
C CYS A 130 -1.30 -11.20 -8.02
N SER A 131 -0.97 -10.38 -9.03
CA SER A 131 -1.38 -10.64 -10.43
C SER A 131 -0.27 -10.33 -11.44
N ARG A 132 -0.35 -10.94 -12.63
CA ARG A 132 0.46 -10.56 -13.79
C ARG A 132 -0.45 -9.83 -14.78
N HIS A 133 -0.32 -8.50 -14.81
CA HIS A 133 -0.88 -7.57 -15.80
C HIS A 133 -2.35 -7.83 -16.21
N SER A 134 -3.30 -7.14 -15.58
CA SER A 134 -4.70 -7.13 -16.03
C SER A 134 -5.00 -5.86 -16.86
N ARG A 135 -5.86 -5.98 -17.89
CA ARG A 135 -6.33 -4.79 -18.64
C ARG A 135 -7.33 -3.94 -17.86
N ASN A 136 -7.88 -4.49 -16.77
CA ASN A 136 -8.86 -3.83 -15.92
C ASN A 136 -8.38 -3.85 -14.47
N ALA A 137 -8.71 -2.78 -13.74
CA ALA A 137 -8.39 -2.68 -12.32
C ALA A 137 -9.10 -3.80 -11.55
N PRO A 138 -8.38 -4.56 -10.71
CA PRO A 138 -9.03 -5.43 -9.75
C PRO A 138 -9.84 -4.56 -8.77
N ALA A 139 -11.07 -5.00 -8.50
CA ALA A 139 -12.04 -4.31 -7.68
C ALA A 139 -12.69 -5.29 -6.69
N GLN A 140 -13.43 -4.75 -5.70
CA GLN A 140 -14.25 -5.52 -4.76
C GLN A 140 -13.45 -6.64 -4.05
N PHE A 141 -12.71 -6.25 -3.02
CA PHE A 141 -11.98 -7.21 -2.19
C PHE A 141 -12.93 -7.82 -1.14
N LEU A 142 -12.94 -9.15 -1.04
CA LEU A 142 -13.70 -9.89 -0.05
C LEU A 142 -12.82 -10.97 0.58
N SER A 143 -12.99 -11.16 1.88
CA SER A 143 -12.41 -12.29 2.59
C SER A 143 -13.33 -13.52 2.50
N TYR A 144 -12.76 -14.67 2.16
CA TYR A 144 -13.44 -15.96 2.25
C TYR A 144 -12.49 -16.98 2.89
N GLY A 145 -12.68 -17.24 4.20
CA GLY A 145 -11.71 -18.01 4.99
C GLY A 145 -10.32 -17.36 4.95
N ASN A 146 -9.30 -18.14 4.59
CA ASN A 146 -7.92 -17.67 4.44
C ASN A 146 -7.61 -17.08 3.04
N ALA A 147 -8.60 -16.98 2.16
CA ALA A 147 -8.43 -16.44 0.82
C ALA A 147 -8.97 -15.00 0.70
N THR A 148 -8.30 -14.19 -0.10
CA THR A 148 -8.83 -12.91 -0.60
C THR A 148 -9.36 -13.11 -2.02
N LEU A 149 -10.64 -12.85 -2.19
CA LEU A 149 -11.31 -12.79 -3.49
C LEU A 149 -11.32 -11.34 -3.99
N PHE A 150 -11.20 -11.17 -5.29
CA PHE A 150 -11.34 -9.88 -5.96
C PHE A 150 -11.94 -10.08 -7.35
N SER A 151 -12.71 -9.11 -7.83
CA SER A 151 -13.28 -9.14 -9.18
C SER A 151 -12.36 -8.44 -10.18
N GLY A 152 -12.32 -8.94 -11.41
CA GLY A 152 -11.58 -8.34 -12.52
C GLY A 152 -11.87 -9.06 -13.83
N THR A 153 -12.30 -8.33 -14.86
CA THR A 153 -12.89 -8.89 -16.09
C THR A 153 -11.92 -9.61 -17.02
N GLN A 154 -10.60 -9.55 -16.75
CA GLN A 154 -9.57 -10.39 -17.40
C GLN A 154 -8.39 -10.65 -16.44
N CYS A 155 -8.66 -10.99 -15.19
CA CYS A 155 -7.60 -11.51 -14.34
C CYS A 155 -7.27 -12.92 -14.82
N VAL A 156 -6.10 -13.10 -15.45
CA VAL A 156 -5.46 -14.42 -15.49
C VAL A 156 -4.92 -14.70 -14.08
N ALA A 157 -5.81 -14.76 -13.10
CA ALA A 157 -5.50 -15.18 -11.75
C ALA A 157 -5.30 -16.69 -11.81
N ARG A 158 -4.08 -17.14 -12.13
CA ARG A 158 -3.65 -18.40 -11.54
C ARG A 158 -3.56 -18.11 -10.04
N SER A 159 -4.59 -18.50 -9.30
CA SER A 159 -4.54 -18.56 -7.84
C SER A 159 -3.37 -19.47 -7.48
N ARG A 160 -2.19 -18.88 -7.24
CA ARG A 160 -1.23 -19.52 -6.36
C ARG A 160 -1.84 -19.40 -4.98
N VAL A 161 -2.41 -20.50 -4.50
CA VAL A 161 -2.60 -20.73 -3.08
C VAL A 161 -1.24 -20.46 -2.44
N MET A 162 -1.13 -19.37 -1.70
CA MET A 162 0.12 -18.88 -1.12
C MET A 162 0.39 -19.61 0.18
N ASP A 163 0.76 -20.89 0.07
CA ASP A 163 1.51 -21.56 1.13
C ASP A 163 3.00 -21.44 0.84
N LYS A 164 3.72 -20.91 1.83
CA LYS A 164 5.18 -20.88 1.85
C LYS A 164 5.71 -22.32 1.90
N GLN A 165 5.79 -23.02 0.78
CA GLN A 165 6.83 -24.04 0.54
C GLN A 165 7.23 -24.08 -0.93
N TRP A 166 8.51 -23.84 -1.14
CA TRP A 166 9.20 -24.12 -2.39
C TRP A 166 9.22 -25.64 -2.61
N ILE A 167 8.52 -26.14 -3.63
CA ILE A 167 8.90 -27.41 -4.25
C ILE A 167 9.52 -27.08 -5.61
N ARG A 168 10.85 -27.07 -5.65
CA ARG A 168 11.59 -27.39 -6.88
C ARG A 168 11.29 -28.85 -7.20
N ARG A 169 10.62 -29.11 -8.32
CA ARG A 169 10.80 -30.36 -9.08
C ARG A 169 11.01 -29.99 -10.55
N GLY A 170 12.13 -30.43 -11.08
CA GLY A 170 12.64 -30.07 -12.39
C GLY A 170 11.75 -30.53 -13.52
N TYR A 171 11.89 -29.85 -14.66
CA TYR A 171 11.51 -30.42 -15.95
C TYR A 171 12.77 -30.60 -16.78
N VAL A 172 12.98 -31.87 -17.13
CA VAL A 172 13.98 -32.36 -18.08
C VAL A 172 13.54 -31.93 -19.48
N HIS A 173 14.54 -31.55 -20.27
CA HIS A 173 14.48 -31.22 -21.68
C HIS A 173 13.91 -32.36 -22.52
N ALA A 174 13.13 -32.04 -23.56
CA ALA A 174 12.93 -32.89 -24.72
C ALA A 174 12.53 -32.03 -25.93
N GLU A 175 13.53 -31.65 -26.73
CA GLU A 175 13.32 -31.31 -28.14
C GLU A 175 12.81 -32.55 -28.88
N ARG A 176 11.73 -32.39 -29.66
CA ARG A 176 11.37 -33.35 -30.71
C ARG A 176 11.82 -32.78 -32.04
N HIS A 177 12.88 -33.36 -32.58
CA HIS A 177 13.10 -33.39 -34.01
C HIS A 177 12.17 -34.45 -34.62
N SER A 178 11.46 -34.05 -35.68
CA SER A 178 10.99 -34.94 -36.74
C SER A 178 11.67 -34.52 -38.02
#